data_AF-A0AAV9CJE7-F1
#
_entry.id   AF-A0AAV9CJE7-F1
#
_cell.length_a   1.000
_cell.length_b   1.000
_cell.length_c   1.000
_cell.angle_alpha   90.00
_cell.angle_beta   90.00
_cell.angle_gamma   90.00
#
_symmetry.space_group_name_H-M   'P 1'
#
loop_
_entity.id
_entity.type
_entity.pdbx_description
1 polymer ?
#
loop_
_entity_poly.entity_id
_entity_poly.type
_entity_poly.pdbx_seq_one_letter_code
_entity_poly.pdbx_strand_id
1 'polypeptide(L)'
;MSFVALLLCFSPLILVLIHTWISSKSVDNTQNIPEGSSGWPFIGELIPFLKPHPSFHMSPFIEQRISKYGKIFRSQLPGRRVIISGDVELNRIVLQNTGQKFKNDWPRNIAGLFGKYNIALLEGEAHRVNRSLYVGFLNIERMRGGLLREVDRQASLILDSWKENSLVYFKKETRKFAFNTALKFVMNCDANNPEVDQLRGEYINVSKGLGSLPLKFPGTTYRKALQSRSNVLKYINQKVKERQQQINEGCEGYDIPSGYTVLTAVAAVHMDPSLFDDPQCFNPWRWQIDSSSPARINNIMLFGGGQRLCPGMDLSKLELSVFIHHLVLAYVWETEEPDPPMALPLIHFARGLPMKIRPYNPSVV
;
A
#
# COMPACT_ATOMS: atom_id res chain seq x y z
N MET A 1 1.97 -27.36 -42.49
CA MET A 1 3.24 -26.60 -42.65
C MET A 1 4.32 -27.29 -41.83
N SER A 2 5.58 -27.28 -42.25
CA SER A 2 6.67 -27.92 -41.48
C SER A 2 7.12 -27.06 -40.29
N PHE A 3 7.71 -27.69 -39.28
CA PHE A 3 8.26 -27.03 -38.10
C PHE A 3 9.34 -25.98 -38.45
N VAL A 4 10.09 -26.25 -39.53
CA VAL A 4 11.12 -25.35 -40.09
C VAL A 4 10.51 -24.03 -40.57
N ALA A 5 9.34 -24.06 -41.21
CA ALA A 5 8.67 -22.83 -41.69
C ALA A 5 8.25 -21.92 -40.52
N LEU A 6 7.77 -22.49 -39.41
CA LEU A 6 7.45 -21.74 -38.19
C LEU A 6 8.71 -21.10 -37.57
N LEU A 7 9.81 -21.86 -37.46
CA LEU A 7 11.08 -21.33 -36.96
C LEU A 7 11.61 -20.17 -37.81
N LEU A 8 11.54 -20.28 -39.15
CA LEU A 8 11.94 -19.20 -40.07
C LEU A 8 11.04 -17.97 -39.97
N CYS A 9 9.72 -18.12 -39.75
CA CYS A 9 8.84 -16.97 -39.54
C CYS A 9 9.11 -16.23 -38.23
N PHE A 10 9.54 -16.92 -37.17
CA PHE A 10 9.89 -16.28 -35.89
C PHE A 10 11.34 -15.79 -35.80
N SER A 11 12.25 -16.24 -36.66
CA SER A 11 13.67 -15.86 -36.57
C SER A 11 13.94 -14.34 -36.69
N PRO A 12 13.26 -13.54 -37.53
CA PRO A 12 13.49 -12.09 -37.58
C PRO A 12 12.98 -11.39 -36.32
N LEU A 13 11.84 -11.87 -35.79
CA LEU A 13 11.28 -11.38 -34.54
C LEU A 13 12.27 -11.64 -33.40
N ILE A 14 12.76 -12.88 -33.27
CA ILE A 14 13.75 -13.29 -32.26
C ILE A 14 15.03 -12.45 -32.37
N LEU A 15 15.55 -12.20 -33.57
CA LEU A 15 16.72 -11.34 -33.77
C LEU A 15 16.45 -9.88 -33.33
N VAL A 16 15.26 -9.34 -33.60
CA VAL A 16 14.84 -8.02 -33.06
C VAL A 16 14.68 -8.06 -31.54
N LEU A 17 14.19 -9.14 -30.93
CA LEU A 17 14.10 -9.28 -29.47
C LEU A 17 15.51 -9.29 -28.85
N ILE A 18 16.45 -10.02 -29.46
CA ILE A 18 17.85 -10.10 -29.03
C ILE A 18 18.55 -8.74 -29.21
N HIS A 19 18.41 -8.08 -30.36
CA HIS A 19 19.02 -6.78 -30.60
C HIS A 19 18.45 -5.71 -29.65
N THR A 20 17.14 -5.65 -29.45
CA THR A 20 16.55 -4.68 -28.50
C THR A 20 16.96 -4.96 -27.05
N TRP A 21 17.12 -6.24 -26.66
CA TRP A 21 17.67 -6.61 -25.35
C TRP A 21 19.15 -6.20 -25.21
N ILE A 22 20.01 -6.46 -26.21
CA ILE A 22 21.41 -6.03 -26.21
C ILE A 22 21.50 -4.49 -26.14
N SER A 23 20.79 -3.76 -27.00
CA SER A 23 20.78 -2.29 -26.99
C SER A 23 20.21 -1.71 -25.69
N SER A 24 19.28 -2.40 -25.01
CA SER A 24 18.79 -1.94 -23.70
C SER A 24 19.83 -2.06 -22.57
N LYS A 25 20.90 -2.84 -22.75
CA LYS A 25 22.05 -2.91 -21.83
C LYS A 25 23.08 -1.81 -22.08
N SER A 26 23.23 -1.35 -23.33
CA SER A 26 24.27 -0.37 -23.70
C SER A 26 23.96 1.09 -23.33
N VAL A 27 22.79 1.36 -22.72
CA VAL A 27 22.39 2.72 -22.29
C VAL A 27 22.90 3.07 -20.89
N ASP A 28 23.29 2.08 -20.08
CA ASP A 28 23.77 2.28 -18.71
C ASP A 28 25.27 2.68 -18.67
N ASN A 29 25.70 3.57 -19.57
CA ASN A 29 27.09 4.00 -19.75
C ASN A 29 27.50 5.18 -18.84
N THR A 30 26.75 5.43 -17.77
CA THR A 30 27.09 6.41 -16.73
C THR A 30 27.77 5.69 -15.57
N GLN A 31 28.95 6.17 -15.16
CA GLN A 31 29.58 5.72 -13.92
C GLN A 31 28.61 5.86 -12.74
N ASN A 32 28.70 4.94 -11.78
CA ASN A 32 27.94 4.91 -10.51
C ASN A 32 26.43 4.53 -10.59
N ILE A 33 25.98 3.80 -11.62
CA ILE A 33 24.69 3.07 -11.52
C ILE A 33 24.86 1.85 -10.57
N PRO A 34 23.93 1.59 -9.62
CA PRO A 34 23.97 0.41 -8.77
C PRO A 34 23.96 -0.93 -9.54
N GLU A 35 24.66 -1.94 -9.02
CA GLU A 35 24.67 -3.27 -9.62
C GLU A 35 23.29 -3.93 -9.68
N GLY A 36 23.12 -4.91 -10.57
CA GLY A 36 21.87 -5.67 -10.66
C GLY A 36 21.49 -6.17 -12.05
N SER A 37 20.21 -6.54 -12.19
CA SER A 37 19.71 -7.48 -13.20
C SER A 37 18.67 -6.89 -14.15
N SER A 38 18.81 -7.14 -15.44
CA SER A 38 17.77 -6.84 -16.46
C SER A 38 16.64 -7.89 -16.50
N GLY A 39 16.82 -9.04 -15.84
CA GLY A 39 15.87 -10.16 -15.91
C GLY A 39 15.62 -10.66 -17.34
N TRP A 40 14.40 -11.14 -17.59
CA TRP A 40 13.96 -11.65 -18.89
C TRP A 40 13.54 -10.52 -19.84
N PRO A 41 13.66 -10.70 -21.17
CA PRO A 41 13.08 -9.76 -22.14
C PRO A 41 11.59 -9.46 -21.87
N PHE A 42 11.20 -8.20 -22.05
CA PHE A 42 9.86 -7.63 -21.83
C PHE A 42 9.29 -7.66 -20.41
N ILE A 43 9.43 -8.77 -19.67
CA ILE A 43 8.86 -8.92 -18.32
C ILE A 43 9.85 -8.58 -17.21
N GLY A 44 11.15 -8.51 -17.50
CA GLY A 44 12.21 -8.25 -16.53
C GLY A 44 12.23 -9.27 -15.39
N GLU A 45 12.18 -8.81 -14.15
CA GLU A 45 12.08 -9.63 -12.95
C GLU A 45 10.66 -9.66 -12.34
N LEU A 46 9.61 -9.35 -13.10
CA LEU A 46 8.22 -9.27 -12.60
C LEU A 46 7.75 -10.53 -11.83
N ILE A 47 8.06 -11.72 -12.34
CA ILE A 47 7.56 -12.99 -11.78
C ILE A 47 8.09 -13.22 -10.36
N PRO A 48 9.42 -13.21 -10.08
CA PRO A 48 9.92 -13.32 -8.72
C PRO A 48 9.57 -12.08 -7.87
N PHE A 49 9.51 -10.87 -8.43
CA PHE A 49 9.10 -9.66 -7.72
C PHE A 49 7.66 -9.75 -7.15
N LEU A 50 6.73 -10.36 -7.90
CA LEU A 50 5.34 -10.59 -7.47
C LEU A 50 5.13 -11.90 -6.68
N LYS A 51 6.19 -12.62 -6.29
CA LYS A 51 6.06 -13.91 -5.59
C LYS A 51 5.42 -13.71 -4.19
N PRO A 52 4.30 -14.40 -3.86
CA PRO A 52 3.70 -14.33 -2.54
C PRO A 52 4.66 -14.82 -1.45
N HIS A 53 4.67 -14.13 -0.31
CA HIS A 53 5.47 -14.45 0.86
C HIS A 53 4.74 -13.96 2.14
N PRO A 54 5.04 -14.51 3.32
CA PRO A 54 4.50 -13.98 4.58
C PRO A 54 4.94 -12.52 4.79
N SER A 55 4.03 -11.64 5.17
CA SER A 55 4.33 -10.19 5.27
C SER A 55 5.16 -9.80 6.49
N PHE A 56 5.47 -10.76 7.36
CA PHE A 56 6.41 -10.62 8.49
C PHE A 56 7.83 -11.09 8.15
N HIS A 57 8.09 -11.46 6.88
CA HIS A 57 9.44 -11.67 6.34
C HIS A 57 9.73 -10.62 5.26
N MET A 58 11.02 -10.40 4.99
CA MET A 58 11.43 -9.71 3.77
C MET A 58 10.99 -10.52 2.53
N SER A 59 10.68 -9.85 1.43
CA SER A 59 10.41 -10.55 0.17
C SER A 59 11.65 -11.35 -0.27
N PRO A 60 11.54 -12.67 -0.57
CA PRO A 60 12.67 -13.47 -1.04
C PRO A 60 13.29 -12.95 -2.34
N PHE A 61 12.55 -12.14 -3.12
CA PHE A 61 13.14 -11.42 -4.25
C PHE A 61 14.13 -10.35 -3.76
N ILE A 62 13.71 -9.49 -2.83
CA ILE A 62 14.53 -8.39 -2.30
C ILE A 62 15.74 -8.95 -1.56
N GLU A 63 15.53 -9.89 -0.65
CA GLU A 63 16.56 -10.58 0.14
C GLU A 63 17.69 -11.15 -0.74
N GLN A 64 17.33 -11.91 -1.79
CA GLN A 64 18.29 -12.48 -2.74
C GLN A 64 19.07 -11.44 -3.54
N ARG A 65 18.50 -10.25 -3.81
CA ARG A 65 19.23 -9.17 -4.50
C ARG A 65 20.09 -8.37 -3.53
N ILE A 66 19.63 -8.11 -2.31
CA ILE A 66 20.44 -7.45 -1.27
C ILE A 66 21.68 -8.30 -0.94
N SER A 67 21.51 -9.62 -0.78
CA SER A 67 22.61 -10.56 -0.56
C SER A 67 23.61 -10.69 -1.73
N LYS A 68 23.28 -10.15 -2.92
CA LYS A 68 24.10 -10.29 -4.13
C LYS A 68 24.67 -8.98 -4.67
N TYR A 69 23.93 -7.89 -4.53
CA TYR A 69 24.22 -6.58 -5.12
C TYR A 69 24.25 -5.44 -4.08
N GLY A 70 24.03 -5.74 -2.79
CA GLY A 70 23.95 -4.76 -1.71
C GLY A 70 22.55 -4.14 -1.52
N LYS A 71 22.41 -3.29 -0.49
CA LYS A 71 21.11 -2.70 -0.08
C LYS A 71 20.47 -1.79 -1.16
N ILE A 72 21.21 -1.38 -2.18
CA ILE A 72 20.76 -0.55 -3.30
C ILE A 72 21.15 -1.26 -4.60
N PHE A 73 20.17 -1.63 -5.43
CA PHE A 73 20.42 -2.40 -6.66
C PHE A 73 19.48 -2.02 -7.80
N ARG A 74 19.91 -2.20 -9.06
CA ARG A 74 19.06 -2.03 -10.23
C ARG A 74 18.28 -3.31 -10.57
N SER A 75 17.06 -3.14 -11.06
CA SER A 75 16.22 -4.20 -11.61
C SER A 75 15.46 -3.67 -12.82
N GLN A 76 14.81 -4.55 -13.57
CA GLN A 76 13.92 -4.19 -14.67
C GLN A 76 12.53 -4.79 -14.44
N LEU A 77 11.50 -3.98 -14.63
CA LEU A 77 10.10 -4.37 -14.60
C LEU A 77 9.46 -4.02 -15.96
N PRO A 78 8.24 -4.49 -16.28
CA PRO A 78 7.66 -4.30 -17.62
C PRO A 78 7.56 -2.82 -18.01
N GLY A 79 8.38 -2.42 -18.99
CA GLY A 79 8.49 -1.04 -19.47
C GLY A 79 9.18 -0.06 -18.51
N ARG A 80 9.93 -0.51 -17.49
CA ARG A 80 10.65 0.35 -16.53
C ARG A 80 12.02 -0.19 -16.15
N ARG A 81 13.02 0.71 -16.10
CA ARG A 81 14.26 0.49 -15.34
C ARG A 81 14.04 1.01 -13.91
N VAL A 82 14.43 0.23 -12.91
CA VAL A 82 14.09 0.48 -11.50
C VAL A 82 15.34 0.42 -10.64
N ILE A 83 15.56 1.40 -9.78
CA ILE A 83 16.47 1.27 -8.63
C ILE A 83 15.63 0.87 -7.42
N ILE A 84 16.02 -0.22 -6.75
CA ILE A 84 15.36 -0.72 -5.56
C ILE A 84 16.27 -0.47 -4.36
N SER A 85 15.72 0.19 -3.34
CA SER A 85 16.46 0.59 -2.14
C SER A 85 15.88 -0.07 -0.89
N GLY A 86 16.62 -1.01 -0.33
CA GLY A 86 16.48 -1.44 1.06
C GLY A 86 17.31 -0.61 2.03
N ASP A 87 18.12 0.35 1.54
CA ASP A 87 18.92 1.24 2.38
C ASP A 87 18.07 2.31 3.07
N VAL A 88 18.36 2.57 4.35
CA VAL A 88 17.58 3.49 5.17
C VAL A 88 17.82 4.95 4.81
N GLU A 89 19.05 5.34 4.45
CA GLU A 89 19.35 6.73 4.15
C GLU A 89 18.87 7.10 2.75
N LEU A 90 19.10 6.25 1.73
CA LEU A 90 18.51 6.48 0.41
C LEU A 90 16.97 6.46 0.45
N ASN A 91 16.34 5.63 1.29
CA ASN A 91 14.89 5.68 1.48
C ASN A 91 14.41 6.98 2.15
N ARG A 92 15.12 7.47 3.18
CA ARG A 92 14.88 8.76 3.83
C ARG A 92 14.98 9.91 2.82
N ILE A 93 16.07 9.95 2.05
CA ILE A 93 16.36 10.87 0.96
C ILE A 93 15.22 10.90 -0.07
N VAL A 94 14.81 9.75 -0.60
CA VAL A 94 13.81 9.69 -1.67
C VAL A 94 12.44 10.14 -1.15
N LEU A 95 12.05 9.70 0.05
CA LEU A 95 10.78 10.09 0.67
C LEU A 95 10.72 11.58 1.03
N GLN A 96 11.81 12.14 1.56
CA GLN A 96 11.90 13.58 1.86
C GLN A 96 11.76 14.44 0.60
N ASN A 97 12.36 13.99 -0.50
CA ASN A 97 12.50 14.80 -1.72
C ASN A 97 11.51 14.46 -2.86
N THR A 98 10.43 13.72 -2.53
CA THR A 98 9.36 13.37 -3.47
C THR A 98 8.37 14.53 -3.65
N GLY A 99 8.06 14.82 -4.92
CA GLY A 99 7.31 16.00 -5.39
C GLY A 99 8.20 17.07 -6.02
N GLN A 100 9.51 16.83 -6.07
CA GLN A 100 10.52 17.87 -6.31
C GLN A 100 11.60 17.36 -7.28
N LYS A 101 12.56 16.53 -6.82
CA LYS A 101 13.49 15.78 -7.69
C LYS A 101 12.99 14.37 -7.98
N PHE A 102 12.30 13.72 -7.03
CA PHE A 102 11.55 12.48 -7.28
C PHE A 102 10.08 12.74 -7.57
N LYS A 103 9.47 11.90 -8.41
CA LYS A 103 8.04 11.97 -8.82
C LYS A 103 7.38 10.60 -8.67
N ASN A 104 6.07 10.59 -8.40
CA ASN A 104 5.28 9.38 -8.16
C ASN A 104 4.97 8.65 -9.48
N ASP A 105 5.90 7.81 -9.95
CA ASP A 105 5.73 6.99 -11.16
C ASP A 105 4.88 5.71 -10.92
N TRP A 106 3.59 5.90 -10.62
CA TRP A 106 2.66 4.78 -10.46
C TRP A 106 2.47 3.97 -11.76
N PRO A 107 2.36 2.64 -11.70
CA PRO A 107 1.94 1.82 -12.84
C PRO A 107 0.65 2.34 -13.48
N ARG A 108 0.63 2.48 -14.83
CA ARG A 108 -0.49 3.09 -15.58
C ARG A 108 -1.85 2.45 -15.29
N ASN A 109 -1.88 1.19 -14.90
CA ASN A 109 -3.08 0.47 -14.46
C ASN A 109 -3.57 0.90 -13.06
N ILE A 110 -2.66 1.09 -12.11
CA ILE A 110 -2.99 1.62 -10.77
C ILE A 110 -3.41 3.08 -10.91
N ALA A 111 -2.68 3.88 -11.69
CA ALA A 111 -3.04 5.26 -12.01
C ALA A 111 -4.41 5.37 -12.71
N GLY A 112 -4.79 4.41 -13.55
CA GLY A 112 -6.12 4.33 -14.16
C GLY A 112 -7.24 4.00 -13.16
N LEU A 113 -6.95 3.23 -12.11
CA LEU A 113 -7.89 2.91 -11.03
C LEU A 113 -8.06 4.08 -10.04
N PHE A 114 -6.98 4.78 -9.69
CA PHE A 114 -7.05 6.01 -8.89
C PHE A 114 -7.73 7.14 -9.70
N GLY A 115 -7.20 7.44 -10.88
CA GLY A 115 -7.61 8.51 -11.78
C GLY A 115 -6.96 9.86 -11.51
N LYS A 116 -6.92 10.70 -12.55
CA LYS A 116 -6.08 11.91 -12.68
C LYS A 116 -6.15 12.99 -11.59
N TYR A 117 -7.11 12.92 -10.66
CA TYR A 117 -7.26 13.89 -9.56
C TYR A 117 -7.03 13.28 -8.17
N ASN A 118 -6.58 12.03 -8.09
CA ASN A 118 -6.21 11.40 -6.82
C ASN A 118 -4.85 11.94 -6.33
N ILE A 119 -4.73 12.27 -5.04
CA ILE A 119 -3.52 12.81 -4.40
C ILE A 119 -2.24 12.03 -4.69
N ALA A 120 -2.32 10.70 -4.86
CA ALA A 120 -1.17 9.85 -5.18
C ALA A 120 -0.58 10.11 -6.58
N LEU A 121 -1.36 10.69 -7.50
CA LEU A 121 -0.97 11.04 -8.87
C LEU A 121 -0.78 12.55 -9.10
N LEU A 122 -1.29 13.40 -8.22
CA LEU A 122 -1.06 14.84 -8.28
C LEU A 122 0.38 15.14 -7.89
N GLU A 123 1.00 16.13 -8.54
CA GLU A 123 2.35 16.62 -8.31
C GLU A 123 2.34 18.13 -8.03
N GLY A 124 3.43 18.65 -7.43
CA GLY A 124 3.68 20.08 -7.22
C GLY A 124 2.47 20.86 -6.67
N GLU A 125 2.07 21.90 -7.41
CA GLU A 125 0.90 22.75 -7.13
C GLU A 125 -0.31 21.97 -6.62
N ALA A 126 -0.88 21.13 -7.49
CA ALA A 126 -2.11 20.40 -7.24
C ALA A 126 -1.96 19.44 -6.04
N HIS A 127 -0.75 18.94 -5.79
CA HIS A 127 -0.48 18.11 -4.62
C HIS A 127 -0.53 18.92 -3.31
N ARG A 128 0.11 20.10 -3.20
CA ARG A 128 0.04 20.92 -1.97
C ARG A 128 -1.41 21.34 -1.66
N VAL A 129 -2.21 21.69 -2.69
CA VAL A 129 -3.66 21.93 -2.53
C VAL A 129 -4.37 20.74 -1.91
N ASN A 130 -4.26 19.59 -2.57
CA ASN A 130 -5.11 18.45 -2.26
C ASN A 130 -4.71 17.90 -0.89
N ARG A 131 -3.40 17.91 -0.59
CA ARG A 131 -2.85 17.60 0.74
C ARG A 131 -3.34 18.54 1.83
N SER A 132 -3.33 19.86 1.63
CA SER A 132 -3.76 20.80 2.68
C SER A 132 -5.24 20.64 3.02
N LEU A 133 -6.08 20.31 2.04
CA LEU A 133 -7.48 19.94 2.26
C LEU A 133 -7.61 18.66 3.12
N TYR A 134 -6.86 17.59 2.83
CA TYR A 134 -6.89 16.38 3.67
C TYR A 134 -6.35 16.62 5.08
N VAL A 135 -5.21 17.31 5.23
CA VAL A 135 -4.60 17.57 6.55
C VAL A 135 -5.47 18.51 7.38
N GLY A 136 -6.08 19.54 6.76
CA GLY A 136 -7.03 20.42 7.44
C GLY A 136 -8.34 19.73 7.83
N PHE A 137 -8.78 18.73 7.04
CA PHE A 137 -9.93 17.88 7.37
C PHE A 137 -9.64 16.93 8.54
N LEU A 138 -8.46 16.29 8.54
CA LEU A 138 -8.00 15.28 9.50
C LEU A 138 -7.22 15.86 10.70
N ASN A 139 -7.26 17.18 10.90
CA ASN A 139 -6.49 17.88 11.93
C ASN A 139 -6.88 17.43 13.36
N ILE A 140 -5.92 17.38 14.28
CA ILE A 140 -6.07 16.82 15.63
C ILE A 140 -7.14 17.50 16.49
N GLU A 141 -7.37 18.80 16.31
CA GLU A 141 -8.47 19.50 16.99
C GLU A 141 -9.86 19.07 16.50
N ARG A 142 -9.98 18.59 15.26
CA ARG A 142 -11.18 17.90 14.78
C ARG A 142 -11.23 16.44 15.27
N MET A 143 -10.07 15.78 15.35
CA MET A 143 -9.98 14.41 15.87
C MET A 143 -10.48 14.30 17.32
N ARG A 144 -10.07 15.24 18.18
CA ARG A 144 -10.46 15.34 19.61
C ARG A 144 -11.96 15.55 19.84
N GLY A 145 -12.70 16.03 18.85
CA GLY A 145 -14.12 16.32 18.94
C GLY A 145 -15.01 15.18 18.43
N GLY A 146 -15.86 15.50 17.44
CA GLY A 146 -16.83 14.55 16.89
C GLY A 146 -16.22 13.36 16.15
N LEU A 147 -14.95 13.44 15.72
CA LEU A 147 -14.29 12.32 15.02
C LEU A 147 -14.06 11.14 15.97
N LEU A 148 -13.43 11.37 17.14
CA LEU A 148 -13.22 10.36 18.17
C LEU A 148 -14.54 9.72 18.59
N ARG A 149 -15.58 10.52 18.87
CA ARG A 149 -16.91 10.00 19.23
C ARG A 149 -17.53 9.09 18.18
N GLU A 150 -17.26 9.33 16.90
CA GLU A 150 -17.76 8.47 15.81
C GLU A 150 -16.86 7.24 15.60
N VAL A 151 -15.54 7.34 15.73
CA VAL A 151 -14.64 6.17 15.74
C VAL A 151 -15.02 5.21 16.87
N ASP A 152 -15.25 5.76 18.06
CA ASP A 152 -15.73 5.05 19.26
C ASP A 152 -17.08 4.36 19.01
N ARG A 153 -18.08 5.12 18.57
CA ARG A 153 -19.41 4.59 18.21
C ARG A 153 -19.35 3.51 17.13
N GLN A 154 -18.51 3.65 16.11
CA GLN A 154 -18.33 2.63 15.08
C GLN A 154 -17.58 1.39 15.60
N ALA A 155 -16.67 1.53 16.57
CA ALA A 155 -16.01 0.39 17.20
C ALA A 155 -17.02 -0.45 17.99
N SER A 156 -17.81 0.19 18.88
CA SER A 156 -18.88 -0.49 19.63
C SER A 156 -19.91 -1.12 18.68
N LEU A 157 -20.49 -0.38 17.73
CA LEU A 157 -21.48 -0.92 16.79
C LEU A 157 -20.98 -2.10 15.92
N ILE A 158 -19.67 -2.25 15.76
CA ILE A 158 -19.08 -3.41 15.08
C ILE A 158 -18.94 -4.58 16.06
N LEU A 159 -18.41 -4.35 17.25
CA LEU A 159 -18.11 -5.38 18.27
C LEU A 159 -19.38 -5.90 18.97
N ASP A 160 -20.36 -5.04 19.21
CA ASP A 160 -21.72 -5.37 19.70
C ASP A 160 -22.52 -6.19 18.68
N SER A 161 -22.15 -6.12 17.39
CA SER A 161 -22.79 -6.90 16.32
C SER A 161 -22.27 -8.34 16.22
N TRP A 162 -21.23 -8.69 16.98
CA TRP A 162 -20.69 -10.04 17.03
C TRP A 162 -21.50 -10.88 18.03
N LYS A 163 -21.65 -12.18 17.74
CA LYS A 163 -22.35 -13.12 18.64
C LYS A 163 -21.34 -13.98 19.37
N GLU A 164 -21.54 -14.19 20.66
CA GLU A 164 -20.78 -15.15 21.46
C GLU A 164 -20.73 -16.53 20.78
N ASN A 165 -19.54 -17.17 20.83
CA ASN A 165 -19.25 -18.47 20.21
C ASN A 165 -19.48 -18.53 18.68
N SER A 166 -19.71 -17.40 18.00
CA SER A 166 -19.78 -17.34 16.53
C SER A 166 -18.41 -17.09 15.88
N LEU A 167 -18.28 -17.51 14.62
CA LEU A 167 -17.04 -17.35 13.85
C LEU A 167 -16.94 -15.94 13.24
N VAL A 168 -16.03 -15.14 13.76
CA VAL A 168 -15.75 -13.78 13.30
C VAL A 168 -14.64 -13.78 12.26
N TYR A 169 -14.96 -13.36 11.04
CA TYR A 169 -13.98 -13.13 9.98
C TYR A 169 -13.35 -11.74 10.19
N PHE A 170 -12.26 -11.67 10.96
CA PHE A 170 -11.74 -10.40 11.47
C PHE A 170 -11.41 -9.38 10.38
N LYS A 171 -10.85 -9.84 9.24
CA LYS A 171 -10.57 -9.01 8.04
C LYS A 171 -11.84 -8.40 7.42
N LYS A 172 -13.01 -9.03 7.56
CA LYS A 172 -14.29 -8.53 7.05
C LYS A 172 -14.82 -7.43 7.96
N GLU A 173 -14.83 -7.66 9.27
CA GLU A 173 -15.40 -6.71 10.23
C GLU A 173 -14.50 -5.47 10.45
N THR A 174 -13.18 -5.62 10.50
CA THR A 174 -12.25 -4.46 10.49
C THR A 174 -12.35 -3.61 9.23
N ARG A 175 -12.62 -4.22 8.07
CA ARG A 175 -12.91 -3.48 6.82
C ARG A 175 -14.27 -2.79 6.84
N LYS A 176 -15.29 -3.39 7.45
CA LYS A 176 -16.61 -2.78 7.66
C LYS A 176 -16.50 -1.56 8.58
N PHE A 177 -15.76 -1.68 9.70
CA PHE A 177 -15.41 -0.60 10.63
C PHE A 177 -14.76 0.59 9.91
N ALA A 178 -13.57 0.40 9.32
CA ALA A 178 -12.83 1.49 8.67
C ALA A 178 -13.60 2.12 7.49
N PHE A 179 -14.37 1.33 6.74
CA PHE A 179 -15.17 1.85 5.64
C PHE A 179 -16.37 2.67 6.12
N ASN A 180 -17.12 2.20 7.14
CA ASN A 180 -18.24 2.95 7.70
C ASN A 180 -17.76 4.29 8.29
N THR A 181 -16.66 4.25 9.05
CA THR A 181 -15.99 5.42 9.64
C THR A 181 -15.60 6.44 8.55
N ALA A 182 -14.88 5.99 7.51
CA ALA A 182 -14.51 6.83 6.37
C ALA A 182 -15.72 7.42 5.62
N LEU A 183 -16.82 6.67 5.46
CA LEU A 183 -18.04 7.16 4.80
C LEU A 183 -18.77 8.23 5.62
N LYS A 184 -18.88 8.05 6.94
CA LYS A 184 -19.51 9.05 7.80
C LYS A 184 -18.71 10.35 7.78
N PHE A 185 -17.38 10.27 7.73
CA PHE A 185 -16.52 11.46 7.63
C PHE A 185 -16.57 12.13 6.26
N VAL A 186 -16.36 11.39 5.17
CA VAL A 186 -16.21 11.99 3.83
C VAL A 186 -17.56 12.42 3.24
N MET A 187 -18.68 11.76 3.59
CA MET A 187 -19.98 12.00 2.94
C MET A 187 -21.19 12.13 3.89
N ASN A 188 -20.96 12.08 5.22
CA ASN A 188 -22.02 12.09 6.25
C ASN A 188 -23.10 11.01 6.07
N CYS A 189 -22.74 9.87 5.46
CA CYS A 189 -23.63 8.73 5.29
C CYS A 189 -23.59 7.84 6.52
N ASP A 190 -24.75 7.50 7.08
CA ASP A 190 -24.85 6.53 8.19
C ASP A 190 -24.79 5.09 7.69
N ALA A 191 -24.18 4.21 8.49
CA ALA A 191 -23.90 2.81 8.17
C ALA A 191 -25.15 1.96 7.83
N ASN A 192 -26.34 2.41 8.21
CA ASN A 192 -27.61 1.71 8.00
C ASN A 192 -28.30 2.07 6.66
N ASN A 193 -27.73 3.00 5.87
CA ASN A 193 -28.26 3.34 4.55
C ASN A 193 -27.91 2.22 3.53
N PRO A 194 -28.88 1.60 2.81
CA PRO A 194 -28.58 0.58 1.79
C PRO A 194 -27.58 1.00 0.70
N GLU A 195 -27.48 2.30 0.38
CA GLU A 195 -26.47 2.83 -0.54
C GLU A 195 -25.03 2.56 -0.06
N VAL A 196 -24.81 2.56 1.25
CA VAL A 196 -23.50 2.33 1.89
C VAL A 196 -23.03 0.89 1.66
N ASP A 197 -23.94 -0.07 1.74
CA ASP A 197 -23.63 -1.48 1.49
C ASP A 197 -23.30 -1.74 0.01
N GLN A 198 -24.07 -1.14 -0.91
CA GLN A 198 -23.77 -1.16 -2.34
C GLN A 198 -22.38 -0.54 -2.62
N LEU A 199 -22.12 0.63 -2.06
CA LEU A 199 -20.85 1.34 -2.25
C LEU A 199 -19.66 0.58 -1.65
N ARG A 200 -19.84 -0.15 -0.53
CA ARG A 200 -18.82 -1.05 0.04
C ARG A 200 -18.49 -2.18 -0.93
N GLY A 201 -19.50 -2.76 -1.58
CA GLY A 201 -19.31 -3.77 -2.63
C GLY A 201 -18.48 -3.24 -3.80
N GLU A 202 -18.78 -2.04 -4.29
CA GLU A 202 -18.05 -1.41 -5.38
C GLU A 202 -16.61 -1.04 -4.98
N TYR A 203 -16.39 -0.50 -3.78
CA TYR A 203 -15.06 -0.20 -3.27
C TYR A 203 -14.19 -1.46 -3.11
N ILE A 204 -14.77 -2.58 -2.66
CA ILE A 204 -14.10 -3.88 -2.61
C ILE A 204 -13.69 -4.35 -4.01
N ASN A 205 -14.52 -4.12 -5.03
CA ASN A 205 -14.20 -4.48 -6.41
C ASN A 205 -13.10 -3.58 -7.02
N VAL A 206 -13.10 -2.27 -6.73
CA VAL A 206 -11.98 -1.37 -7.08
C VAL A 206 -10.68 -1.85 -6.40
N SER A 207 -10.74 -2.19 -5.12
CA SER A 207 -9.59 -2.68 -4.34
C SER A 207 -9.00 -3.97 -4.89
N LYS A 208 -9.84 -4.94 -5.29
CA LYS A 208 -9.42 -6.17 -5.99
C LYS A 208 -8.70 -5.87 -7.32
N GLY A 209 -9.05 -4.77 -7.98
CA GLY A 209 -8.39 -4.32 -9.21
C GLY A 209 -6.91 -3.99 -9.05
N LEU A 210 -6.53 -3.39 -7.92
CA LEU A 210 -5.17 -2.89 -7.66
C LEU A 210 -4.11 -4.01 -7.65
N GLY A 211 -4.45 -5.18 -7.11
CA GLY A 211 -3.60 -6.37 -7.08
C GLY A 211 -3.78 -7.32 -8.28
N SER A 212 -4.50 -6.91 -9.34
CA SER A 212 -4.84 -7.79 -10.47
C SER A 212 -4.08 -7.44 -11.76
N LEU A 213 -3.90 -8.45 -12.63
CA LEU A 213 -3.30 -8.25 -13.94
C LEU A 213 -4.13 -7.25 -14.78
N PRO A 214 -3.50 -6.29 -15.49
CA PRO A 214 -4.17 -5.10 -16.05
C PRO A 214 -4.95 -5.35 -17.36
N LEU A 215 -5.62 -6.50 -17.45
CA LEU A 215 -6.33 -6.97 -18.63
C LEU A 215 -7.72 -6.33 -18.71
N LYS A 216 -8.05 -5.67 -19.84
CA LYS A 216 -9.31 -4.94 -20.02
C LYS A 216 -10.48 -5.78 -20.57
N PHE A 217 -10.30 -7.09 -20.71
CA PHE A 217 -11.28 -8.01 -21.30
C PHE A 217 -12.52 -8.24 -20.40
N PRO A 218 -13.69 -8.59 -20.97
CA PRO A 218 -14.86 -9.04 -20.21
C PRO A 218 -14.53 -10.12 -19.15
N GLY A 219 -15.32 -10.18 -18.09
CA GLY A 219 -15.13 -11.15 -16.97
C GLY A 219 -14.00 -10.82 -16.00
N THR A 220 -12.90 -10.23 -16.46
CA THR A 220 -11.67 -9.98 -15.66
C THR A 220 -11.88 -9.08 -14.44
N THR A 221 -11.08 -9.32 -13.39
CA THR A 221 -11.06 -8.51 -12.15
C THR A 221 -10.76 -7.04 -12.43
N TYR A 222 -9.79 -6.75 -13.29
CA TYR A 222 -9.40 -5.37 -13.62
C TYR A 222 -10.49 -4.61 -14.40
N ARG A 223 -11.21 -5.27 -15.33
CA ARG A 223 -12.38 -4.64 -15.98
C ARG A 223 -13.53 -4.39 -15.00
N LYS A 224 -13.83 -5.35 -14.10
CA LYS A 224 -14.83 -5.17 -13.04
C LYS A 224 -14.49 -3.98 -12.15
N ALA A 225 -13.22 -3.85 -11.73
CA ALA A 225 -12.73 -2.72 -10.94
C ALA A 225 -12.93 -1.35 -11.64
N LEU A 226 -12.69 -1.26 -12.96
CA LEU A 226 -12.93 -0.04 -13.73
C LEU A 226 -14.43 0.33 -13.83
N GLN A 227 -15.32 -0.67 -13.86
CA GLN A 227 -16.77 -0.46 -13.83
C GLN A 227 -17.22 0.03 -12.45
N SER A 228 -16.84 -0.66 -11.37
CA SER A 228 -17.13 -0.27 -9.99
C SER A 228 -16.63 1.13 -9.66
N ARG A 229 -15.41 1.48 -10.11
CA ARG A 229 -14.85 2.84 -10.01
C ARG A 229 -15.76 3.91 -10.62
N SER A 230 -16.39 3.59 -11.75
CA SER A 230 -17.28 4.51 -12.46
C SER A 230 -18.60 4.73 -11.71
N ASN A 231 -19.05 3.74 -10.94
CA ASN A 231 -20.22 3.86 -10.06
C ASN A 231 -19.88 4.65 -8.79
N VAL A 232 -18.74 4.36 -8.14
CA VAL A 232 -18.21 5.15 -7.00
C VAL A 232 -18.08 6.64 -7.35
N LEU A 233 -17.56 6.97 -8.54
CA LEU A 233 -17.42 8.37 -8.96
C LEU A 233 -18.76 9.08 -9.22
N LYS A 234 -19.81 8.39 -9.64
CA LYS A 234 -21.15 9.01 -9.76
C LYS A 234 -21.63 9.49 -8.38
N TYR A 235 -21.53 8.61 -7.37
CA TYR A 235 -21.93 8.90 -6.00
C TYR A 235 -21.11 10.06 -5.40
N ILE A 236 -19.77 9.99 -5.52
CA ILE A 236 -18.88 11.06 -5.03
C ILE A 236 -19.17 12.38 -5.73
N ASN A 237 -19.29 12.42 -7.06
CA ASN A 237 -19.54 13.66 -7.80
C ASN A 237 -20.92 14.29 -7.49
N GLN A 238 -21.90 13.50 -7.05
CA GLN A 238 -23.18 14.01 -6.58
C GLN A 238 -23.02 14.76 -5.24
N LYS A 239 -22.22 14.24 -4.30
CA LYS A 239 -21.95 14.86 -2.99
C LYS A 239 -20.93 16.01 -3.06
N VAL A 240 -19.91 15.91 -3.92
CA VAL A 240 -18.81 16.90 -4.02
C VAL A 240 -19.24 18.20 -4.71
N LYS A 241 -20.34 18.20 -5.47
CA LYS A 241 -20.92 19.41 -6.09
C LYS A 241 -21.28 20.53 -5.08
N GLU A 242 -21.32 20.22 -3.80
CA GLU A 242 -21.72 21.16 -2.74
C GLU A 242 -20.55 22.02 -2.20
N ARG A 243 -19.26 21.65 -2.36
CA ARG A 243 -18.10 22.32 -1.68
C ARG A 243 -16.70 22.08 -2.30
N GLN A 244 -15.96 23.08 -2.85
CA GLN A 244 -14.45 23.14 -2.83
C GLN A 244 -13.76 24.39 -3.48
N GLN A 245 -12.45 24.63 -3.19
CA GLN A 245 -11.49 25.39 -4.03
C GLN A 245 -9.97 24.98 -3.87
N GLN A 246 -8.99 25.91 -3.85
CA GLN A 246 -7.52 25.76 -4.12
C GLN A 246 -6.60 26.05 -2.87
N ILE A 247 -5.25 26.20 -2.81
CA ILE A 247 -4.04 26.42 -3.70
C ILE A 247 -2.74 26.03 -2.85
N ASN A 248 -1.43 25.93 -3.19
CA ASN A 248 -0.48 25.52 -4.29
C ASN A 248 1.01 25.49 -3.72
N GLU A 249 2.08 24.88 -4.35
CA GLU A 249 3.60 25.05 -4.29
C GLU A 249 4.64 24.13 -3.50
N GLY A 250 5.87 23.79 -4.05
CA GLY A 250 7.22 23.90 -3.35
C GLY A 250 8.33 22.79 -3.05
N CYS A 251 9.42 22.66 -3.86
CA CYS A 251 10.93 22.52 -3.61
C CYS A 251 11.73 21.39 -2.83
N GLU A 252 13.08 21.22 -3.09
CA GLU A 252 13.93 20.04 -3.59
C GLU A 252 14.92 19.14 -2.73
N GLY A 253 15.41 18.00 -3.30
CA GLY A 253 16.73 17.32 -3.00
C GLY A 253 17.13 15.99 -3.74
N TYR A 254 18.45 15.72 -3.95
CA TYR A 254 19.14 14.52 -4.57
C TYR A 254 18.98 14.10 -6.06
N ASP A 255 20.06 13.58 -6.67
CA ASP A 255 20.17 13.29 -8.12
C ASP A 255 20.18 11.79 -8.48
N ILE A 256 19.32 11.38 -9.42
CA ILE A 256 19.25 10.03 -10.02
C ILE A 256 19.00 10.17 -11.54
N PRO A 257 19.57 9.30 -12.41
CA PRO A 257 19.44 9.44 -13.86
C PRO A 257 17.99 9.51 -14.35
N SER A 258 17.68 10.51 -15.18
CA SER A 258 16.33 10.77 -15.68
C SER A 258 15.73 9.55 -16.40
N GLY A 259 14.50 9.20 -16.05
CA GLY A 259 13.80 8.03 -16.60
C GLY A 259 14.02 6.71 -15.86
N TYR A 260 14.67 6.72 -14.69
CA TYR A 260 14.63 5.60 -13.73
C TYR A 260 13.49 5.77 -12.73
N THR A 261 12.79 4.68 -12.40
CA THR A 261 11.85 4.61 -11.28
C THR A 261 12.61 4.24 -10.01
N VAL A 262 12.35 4.88 -8.87
CA VAL A 262 12.90 4.44 -7.57
C VAL A 262 11.81 3.73 -6.77
N LEU A 263 12.13 2.56 -6.21
CA LEU A 263 11.26 1.80 -5.32
C LEU A 263 11.88 1.75 -3.93
N THR A 264 11.31 2.51 -3.00
CA THR A 264 11.70 2.54 -1.59
C THR A 264 11.11 1.33 -0.87
N ALA A 265 11.94 0.31 -0.61
CA ALA A 265 11.52 -0.92 0.05
C ALA A 265 11.45 -0.71 1.57
N VAL A 266 10.50 0.10 2.05
CA VAL A 266 10.34 0.44 3.48
C VAL A 266 10.23 -0.80 4.39
N ALA A 267 9.63 -1.89 3.89
CA ALA A 267 9.56 -3.17 4.61
C ALA A 267 10.93 -3.83 4.80
N ALA A 268 11.91 -3.59 3.91
CA ALA A 268 13.27 -4.10 4.09
C ALA A 268 14.02 -3.36 5.21
N VAL A 269 13.78 -2.05 5.37
CA VAL A 269 14.31 -1.25 6.51
C VAL A 269 13.76 -1.76 7.84
N HIS A 270 12.47 -2.09 7.92
CA HIS A 270 11.86 -2.63 9.14
C HIS A 270 12.20 -4.11 9.40
N MET A 271 12.77 -4.81 8.41
CA MET A 271 13.26 -6.19 8.49
C MET A 271 14.79 -6.26 8.60
N ASP A 272 15.47 -5.13 8.81
CA ASP A 272 16.92 -5.06 8.89
C ASP A 272 17.40 -5.34 10.34
N PRO A 273 18.10 -6.45 10.60
CA PRO A 273 18.59 -6.79 11.94
C PRO A 273 19.69 -5.85 12.43
N SER A 274 20.27 -5.00 11.57
CA SER A 274 21.18 -3.93 12.00
C SER A 274 20.46 -2.67 12.51
N LEU A 275 19.13 -2.61 12.36
CA LEU A 275 18.29 -1.49 12.81
C LEU A 275 17.29 -1.89 13.91
N PHE A 276 16.84 -3.14 13.92
CA PHE A 276 15.85 -3.68 14.87
C PHE A 276 16.23 -5.09 15.33
N ASP A 277 16.42 -5.27 16.64
CA ASP A 277 16.77 -6.55 17.27
C ASP A 277 15.66 -7.60 17.06
N ASP A 278 15.95 -8.75 16.45
CA ASP A 278 14.96 -9.77 16.04
C ASP A 278 13.70 -9.17 15.37
N PRO A 279 13.79 -8.71 14.10
CA PRO A 279 12.71 -7.95 13.47
C PRO A 279 11.51 -8.80 13.04
N GLN A 280 11.65 -10.14 13.08
CA GLN A 280 10.58 -11.08 12.72
C GLN A 280 9.68 -11.37 13.92
N CYS A 281 10.18 -11.21 15.15
CA CYS A 281 9.40 -11.42 16.36
C CYS A 281 8.51 -10.23 16.72
N PHE A 282 7.24 -10.52 17.03
CA PHE A 282 6.28 -9.56 17.57
C PHE A 282 6.60 -9.23 19.03
N ASN A 283 7.57 -8.33 19.20
CA ASN A 283 7.95 -7.75 20.48
C ASN A 283 7.46 -6.28 20.53
N PRO A 284 6.34 -5.97 21.22
CA PRO A 284 5.89 -4.59 21.43
C PRO A 284 6.75 -3.81 22.43
N TRP A 285 7.43 -4.48 23.36
CA TRP A 285 8.31 -3.85 24.35
C TRP A 285 9.53 -3.17 23.74
N ARG A 286 9.93 -3.49 22.49
CA ARG A 286 10.99 -2.77 21.74
C ARG A 286 10.74 -1.26 21.59
N TRP A 287 9.49 -0.81 21.79
CA TRP A 287 9.07 0.59 21.71
C TRP A 287 8.92 1.27 23.08
N GLN A 288 9.12 0.56 24.18
CA GLN A 288 9.23 1.17 25.49
C GLN A 288 10.55 1.95 25.58
N ILE A 289 10.47 3.16 26.13
CA ILE A 289 11.59 4.11 26.09
C ILE A 289 12.52 3.84 27.27
N ASP A 290 13.45 2.90 27.08
CA ASP A 290 14.80 3.13 27.57
C ASP A 290 15.46 4.21 26.71
N SER A 291 16.17 5.13 27.33
CA SER A 291 16.75 6.34 26.71
C SER A 291 17.92 6.07 25.74
N SER A 292 18.11 4.83 25.31
CA SER A 292 19.35 4.32 24.71
C SER A 292 19.45 4.43 23.18
N SER A 293 18.36 4.68 22.44
CA SER A 293 18.47 4.94 20.99
C SER A 293 17.27 5.68 20.36
N PRO A 294 17.33 7.03 20.26
CA PRO A 294 16.42 7.81 19.40
C PRO A 294 16.50 7.43 17.92
N ALA A 295 17.62 6.86 17.46
CA ALA A 295 17.82 6.44 16.08
C ALA A 295 16.83 5.35 15.64
N ARG A 296 16.40 4.45 16.54
CA ARG A 296 15.39 3.41 16.24
C ARG A 296 14.04 4.01 15.84
N ILE A 297 13.63 5.14 16.45
CA ILE A 297 12.39 5.85 16.08
C ILE A 297 12.55 6.55 14.72
N ASN A 298 13.71 7.19 14.49
CA ASN A 298 14.00 7.92 13.24
C ASN A 298 14.09 7.02 11.99
N ASN A 299 14.18 5.69 12.18
CA ASN A 299 14.22 4.69 11.10
C ASN A 299 12.83 4.11 10.75
N ILE A 300 11.76 4.50 11.46
CA ILE A 300 10.39 4.09 11.14
C ILE A 300 9.87 4.88 9.93
N MET A 301 9.43 4.17 8.87
CA MET A 301 8.93 4.75 7.62
C MET A 301 7.54 4.21 7.22
N LEU A 302 6.79 3.65 8.17
CA LEU A 302 5.49 2.99 7.96
C LEU A 302 4.45 3.85 7.23
N PHE A 303 4.50 5.17 7.42
CA PHE A 303 3.57 6.15 6.82
C PHE A 303 4.20 6.92 5.64
N GLY A 304 5.34 6.47 5.12
CA GLY A 304 6.17 7.23 4.18
C GLY A 304 6.94 8.34 4.88
N GLY A 305 7.21 9.44 4.18
CA GLY A 305 7.94 10.58 4.70
C GLY A 305 7.84 11.83 3.81
N GLY A 306 8.54 12.90 4.21
CA GLY A 306 8.60 14.15 3.47
C GLY A 306 7.22 14.79 3.23
N GLN A 307 7.11 15.50 2.10
CA GLN A 307 5.85 16.14 1.69
C GLN A 307 4.72 15.14 1.42
N ARG A 308 5.00 13.84 1.31
CA ARG A 308 4.02 12.78 1.04
C ARG A 308 3.72 11.86 2.23
N LEU A 309 4.22 12.16 3.43
CA LEU A 309 3.86 11.49 4.69
C LEU A 309 2.33 11.34 4.81
N CYS A 310 1.82 10.17 5.18
CA CYS A 310 0.38 9.86 5.17
C CYS A 310 -0.46 10.91 5.92
N PRO A 311 -1.39 11.64 5.27
CA PRO A 311 -2.20 12.65 5.93
C PRO A 311 -3.24 12.05 6.90
N GLY A 312 -3.50 10.74 6.79
CA GLY A 312 -4.36 9.98 7.71
C GLY A 312 -3.59 9.17 8.75
N MET A 313 -2.28 9.42 8.95
CA MET A 313 -1.46 8.70 9.92
C MET A 313 -2.13 8.66 11.30
N ASP A 314 -2.49 9.81 11.86
CA ASP A 314 -2.97 9.89 13.23
C ASP A 314 -4.44 9.47 13.39
N LEU A 315 -5.27 9.61 12.35
CA LEU A 315 -6.58 8.96 12.31
C LEU A 315 -6.43 7.43 12.35
N SER A 316 -5.50 6.84 11.57
CA SER A 316 -5.31 5.38 11.59
C SER A 316 -4.79 4.87 12.95
N LYS A 317 -3.97 5.66 13.65
CA LYS A 317 -3.58 5.36 15.05
C LYS A 317 -4.79 5.42 15.98
N LEU A 318 -5.68 6.41 15.81
CA LEU A 318 -6.89 6.57 16.61
C LEU A 318 -7.87 5.41 16.39
N GLU A 319 -8.17 5.08 15.12
CA GLU A 319 -9.00 3.94 14.73
C GLU A 319 -8.48 2.63 15.32
N LEU A 320 -7.17 2.35 15.20
CA LEU A 320 -6.55 1.16 15.78
C LEU A 320 -6.61 1.16 17.32
N SER A 321 -6.28 2.28 17.97
CA SER A 321 -6.24 2.35 19.44
C SER A 321 -7.62 2.15 20.06
N VAL A 322 -8.64 2.80 19.50
CA VAL A 322 -10.04 2.69 19.96
C VAL A 322 -10.59 1.28 19.66
N PHE A 323 -10.36 0.74 18.47
CA PHE A 323 -10.83 -0.61 18.15
C PHE A 323 -10.16 -1.69 19.02
N ILE A 324 -8.86 -1.57 19.30
CA ILE A 324 -8.15 -2.47 20.23
C ILE A 324 -8.69 -2.31 21.66
N HIS A 325 -8.92 -1.08 22.13
CA HIS A 325 -9.46 -0.80 23.46
C HIS A 325 -10.80 -1.50 23.72
N HIS A 326 -11.77 -1.33 22.81
CA HIS A 326 -13.06 -2.03 22.93
C HIS A 326 -12.89 -3.56 22.77
N LEU A 327 -12.04 -4.02 21.85
CA LEU A 327 -11.83 -5.46 21.60
C LEU A 327 -11.29 -6.20 22.85
N VAL A 328 -10.26 -5.67 23.52
CA VAL A 328 -9.64 -6.31 24.70
C VAL A 328 -10.52 -6.24 25.96
N LEU A 329 -11.44 -5.28 26.03
CA LEU A 329 -12.39 -5.16 27.14
C LEU A 329 -13.64 -6.03 26.94
N ALA A 330 -14.04 -6.27 25.69
CA ALA A 330 -15.24 -7.04 25.36
C ALA A 330 -14.99 -8.54 25.18
N TYR A 331 -13.83 -8.95 24.65
CA TYR A 331 -13.64 -10.33 24.17
C TYR A 331 -12.26 -10.94 24.46
N VAL A 332 -12.27 -12.25 24.70
CA VAL A 332 -11.11 -13.15 24.47
C VAL A 332 -11.33 -13.85 23.14
N TRP A 333 -10.26 -14.08 22.37
CA TRP A 333 -10.36 -14.72 21.06
C TRP A 333 -9.22 -15.70 20.76
N GLU A 334 -9.52 -16.67 19.91
CA GLU A 334 -8.58 -17.67 19.38
C GLU A 334 -8.76 -17.75 17.85
N THR A 335 -7.66 -17.90 17.09
CA THR A 335 -7.76 -18.19 15.65
C THR A 335 -8.20 -19.64 15.46
N GLU A 336 -9.23 -19.89 14.64
CA GLU A 336 -9.72 -21.26 14.42
C GLU A 336 -8.66 -22.16 13.78
N GLU A 337 -7.85 -21.60 12.90
CA GLU A 337 -6.68 -22.23 12.30
C GLU A 337 -5.63 -21.15 11.90
N PRO A 338 -4.37 -21.53 11.63
CA PRO A 338 -3.37 -20.62 11.08
C PRO A 338 -3.81 -20.01 9.74
N ASP A 339 -3.92 -18.68 9.70
CA ASP A 339 -4.07 -17.87 8.48
C ASP A 339 -3.00 -16.77 8.54
N PRO A 340 -1.78 -17.00 8.04
CA PRO A 340 -0.72 -15.98 8.09
C PRO A 340 -1.02 -14.82 7.11
N PRO A 341 -0.64 -13.58 7.44
CA PRO A 341 -0.79 -12.46 6.51
C PRO A 341 0.22 -12.61 5.37
N MET A 342 -0.27 -12.66 4.13
CA MET A 342 0.55 -12.80 2.93
C MET A 342 0.68 -11.46 2.19
N ALA A 343 1.86 -11.13 1.69
CA ALA A 343 2.12 -9.94 0.87
C ALA A 343 1.93 -10.23 -0.63
N LEU A 344 1.05 -9.46 -1.29
CA LEU A 344 0.74 -9.60 -2.72
C LEU A 344 0.27 -8.26 -3.34
N PRO A 345 1.23 -7.43 -3.81
CA PRO A 345 1.50 -6.05 -3.35
C PRO A 345 0.78 -5.49 -2.10
N LEU A 346 -0.50 -5.80 -1.88
CA LEU A 346 -1.25 -5.51 -0.66
C LEU A 346 -1.18 -6.71 0.31
N ILE A 347 -1.30 -6.46 1.61
CA ILE A 347 -1.30 -7.53 2.62
C ILE A 347 -2.69 -8.18 2.73
N HIS A 348 -2.72 -9.52 2.87
CA HIS A 348 -3.94 -10.32 2.77
C HIS A 348 -3.87 -11.61 3.63
N PHE A 349 -4.67 -11.67 4.69
CA PHE A 349 -5.08 -12.93 5.35
C PHE A 349 -5.92 -13.77 4.38
N ALA A 350 -5.46 -14.97 4.01
CA ALA A 350 -5.99 -15.77 2.90
C ALA A 350 -7.44 -16.17 3.12
N ARG A 351 -7.77 -16.66 4.32
CA ARG A 351 -9.12 -17.03 4.74
C ARG A 351 -9.89 -15.88 5.38
N GLY A 352 -9.19 -14.81 5.74
CA GLY A 352 -9.76 -13.59 6.31
C GLY A 352 -9.62 -13.48 7.82
N LEU A 353 -8.70 -14.25 8.40
CA LEU A 353 -8.46 -14.42 9.83
C LEU A 353 -9.76 -14.83 10.56
N PRO A 354 -10.18 -16.10 10.43
CA PRO A 354 -11.31 -16.64 11.18
C PRO A 354 -10.96 -16.79 12.66
N MET A 355 -11.73 -16.13 13.53
CA MET A 355 -11.55 -16.14 14.98
C MET A 355 -12.81 -16.63 15.68
N LYS A 356 -12.65 -17.44 16.72
CA LYS A 356 -13.70 -17.73 17.70
C LYS A 356 -13.56 -16.72 18.83
N ILE A 357 -14.69 -16.16 19.26
CA ILE A 357 -14.76 -15.14 20.31
C ILE A 357 -15.58 -15.64 21.50
N ARG A 358 -15.19 -15.20 22.71
CA ARG A 358 -15.91 -15.43 23.96
C ARG A 358 -15.90 -14.11 24.75
N PRO A 359 -16.99 -13.71 25.43
CA PRO A 359 -17.01 -12.49 26.24
C PRO A 359 -15.87 -12.50 27.27
N TYR A 360 -15.21 -11.35 27.46
CA TYR A 360 -14.22 -11.19 28.52
C TYR A 360 -14.90 -11.15 29.88
N ASN A 361 -14.53 -12.06 30.79
CA ASN A 361 -15.00 -12.09 32.17
C ASN A 361 -13.80 -11.87 33.11
N PRO A 362 -13.70 -10.72 33.80
CA PRO A 362 -12.62 -10.44 34.75
C PRO A 362 -12.52 -11.43 35.92
N SER A 363 -13.54 -12.26 36.15
CA SER A 363 -13.65 -13.18 37.29
C SER A 363 -13.03 -14.57 37.02
N VAL A 364 -12.35 -14.76 35.88
CA VAL A 364 -11.92 -16.07 35.34
C VAL A 364 -10.41 -16.08 35.01
N VAL A 365 -9.67 -15.07 35.49
CA VAL A 365 -8.22 -14.86 35.24
C VAL A 365 -7.48 -14.79 36.57
#